data_AF-A0A941TH89-F1
#
_entry.id   AF-A0A941TH89-F1
#
_cell.length_a   1.000
_cell.length_b   1.000
_cell.length_c   1.000
_cell.angle_alpha   90.00
_cell.angle_beta   90.00
_cell.angle_gamma   90.00
#
_symmetry.space_group_name_H-M   'P 1'
#
loop_
_entity.id
_entity.type
_entity.pdbx_description
1 polymer ?
#
loop_
_entity_poly.entity_id
_entity_poly.type
_entity_poly.pdbx_seq_one_letter_code
_entity_poly.pdbx_strand_id
1 'polypeptide(L)'
;MRLFRSSRTVLAAGGLLLWSAASALAASPLTLEFVTHAAFFSNETKQPKTLDPQVFVKDPAAPEATGPQGIKHVAGVRPPFIDQDGANSPVFTAEGKPLGFDLKTWLGPKGTVTISEQGGKAMLQASFTGLKPGGSYSLFENHFDQKPVGFTPMDGTGQTNSFVAQSDGTAKVSMVLPHVPTHDNAVLLVYHSDGQTHGLERGRIGVDAHHQLIARPQ
;
A
#
# COMPACT_ATOMS: atom_id res chain seq x y z
N MET A 1 -29.28 -85.85 30.92
CA MET A 1 -29.87 -84.78 31.77
C MET A 1 -29.36 -83.44 31.24
N ARG A 2 -30.28 -82.62 30.68
CA ARG A 2 -30.27 -81.14 30.48
C ARG A 2 -28.97 -80.46 29.97
N LEU A 3 -28.97 -79.96 28.72
CA LEU A 3 -29.34 -78.58 28.29
C LEU A 3 -28.37 -77.47 28.75
N PHE A 4 -27.71 -76.76 27.83
CA PHE A 4 -28.07 -75.40 27.40
C PHE A 4 -27.12 -74.80 26.34
N ARG A 5 -27.73 -74.04 25.43
CA ARG A 5 -27.15 -73.24 24.33
C ARG A 5 -26.37 -72.01 24.85
N SER A 6 -25.43 -71.50 24.04
CA SER A 6 -25.34 -70.05 23.80
C SER A 6 -24.58 -69.73 22.52
N SER A 7 -25.33 -69.24 21.54
CA SER A 7 -24.85 -68.56 20.34
C SER A 7 -24.29 -67.19 20.71
N ARG A 8 -23.15 -66.80 20.13
CA ARG A 8 -22.70 -65.39 20.12
C ARG A 8 -22.71 -64.88 18.69
N THR A 9 -23.71 -64.05 18.42
CA THR A 9 -23.82 -63.17 17.26
C THR A 9 -22.88 -61.98 17.50
N VAL A 10 -21.97 -61.70 16.56
CA VAL A 10 -21.20 -60.44 16.54
C VAL A 10 -21.76 -59.59 15.40
N LEU A 11 -22.30 -58.43 15.77
CA LEU A 11 -22.76 -57.38 14.86
C LEU A 11 -21.58 -56.74 14.13
N ALA A 12 -21.64 -56.69 12.80
CA ALA A 12 -20.75 -55.90 11.97
C ALA A 12 -21.18 -54.43 12.01
N ALA A 13 -20.32 -53.54 12.53
CA ALA A 13 -20.50 -52.11 12.45
C ALA A 13 -20.01 -51.60 11.09
N GLY A 14 -20.95 -51.26 10.20
CA GLY A 14 -20.64 -50.55 8.95
C GLY A 14 -20.34 -49.09 9.24
N GLY A 15 -19.09 -48.68 9.04
CA GLY A 15 -18.68 -47.27 9.12
C GLY A 15 -19.21 -46.48 7.94
N LEU A 16 -20.10 -45.52 8.20
CA LEU A 16 -20.42 -44.44 7.26
C LEU A 16 -19.26 -43.44 7.27
N LEU A 17 -18.48 -43.38 6.19
CA LEU A 17 -17.57 -42.26 5.93
C LEU A 17 -18.40 -41.06 5.48
N LEU A 18 -18.62 -40.11 6.38
CA LEU A 18 -19.14 -38.80 6.03
C LEU A 18 -18.01 -38.01 5.36
N TRP A 19 -18.12 -37.82 4.05
CA TRP A 19 -17.32 -36.89 3.28
C TRP A 19 -17.78 -35.47 3.62
N SER A 20 -17.07 -34.79 4.52
CA SER A 20 -17.24 -33.36 4.72
C SER A 20 -16.58 -32.62 3.56
N ALA A 21 -17.34 -32.34 2.51
CA ALA A 21 -16.98 -31.33 1.52
C ALA A 21 -17.02 -29.96 2.22
N ALA A 22 -15.89 -29.53 2.77
CA ALA A 22 -15.71 -28.14 3.16
C ALA A 22 -15.63 -27.31 1.87
N SER A 23 -16.79 -26.91 1.36
CA SER A 23 -16.89 -25.84 0.37
C SER A 23 -16.48 -24.54 1.05
N ALA A 24 -15.19 -24.24 1.06
CA ALA A 24 -14.71 -22.89 1.31
C ALA A 24 -15.19 -22.03 0.13
N LEU A 25 -16.29 -21.31 0.32
CA LEU A 25 -16.66 -20.22 -0.58
C LEU A 25 -15.50 -19.22 -0.54
N ALA A 26 -14.70 -19.15 -1.61
CA ALA A 26 -13.67 -18.13 -1.75
C ALA A 26 -14.33 -16.76 -1.55
N ALA A 27 -13.82 -15.97 -0.61
CA ALA A 27 -14.31 -14.61 -0.38
C ALA A 27 -14.26 -13.82 -1.71
N SER A 28 -15.30 -13.01 -1.96
CA SER A 28 -15.31 -12.14 -3.14
C SER A 28 -14.06 -11.27 -3.17
N PRO A 29 -13.43 -11.04 -4.35
CA PRO A 29 -12.27 -10.18 -4.47
C PRO A 29 -12.55 -8.77 -3.90
N LEU A 30 -11.68 -8.30 -3.01
CA LEU A 30 -11.67 -6.92 -2.55
C LEU A 30 -11.02 -6.05 -3.63
N THR A 31 -11.73 -5.10 -4.19
CA THR A 31 -11.18 -4.14 -5.17
C THR A 31 -11.25 -2.73 -4.61
N LEU A 32 -10.13 -2.02 -4.64
CA LEU A 32 -9.98 -0.67 -4.13
C LEU A 32 -9.38 0.23 -5.21
N GLU A 33 -9.88 1.46 -5.26
CA GLU A 33 -9.29 2.54 -6.04
C GLU A 33 -8.26 3.27 -5.18
N PHE A 34 -7.10 3.58 -5.77
CA PHE A 34 -6.13 4.45 -5.11
C PHE A 34 -6.57 5.91 -5.20
N VAL A 35 -6.37 6.64 -4.10
CA VAL A 35 -6.40 8.10 -4.07
C VAL A 35 -5.00 8.66 -3.87
N THR A 36 -4.77 9.94 -4.21
CA THR A 36 -3.50 10.58 -3.86
C THR A 36 -3.30 10.60 -2.35
N HIS A 37 -2.06 10.40 -1.90
CA HIS A 37 -1.73 10.48 -0.48
C HIS A 37 -2.00 11.88 0.08
N ALA A 38 -1.83 12.95 -0.71
CA ALA A 38 -2.22 14.32 -0.34
C ALA A 38 -3.70 14.43 0.05
N ALA A 39 -4.60 13.93 -0.80
CA ALA A 39 -6.03 13.97 -0.55
C ALA A 39 -6.41 13.14 0.68
N PHE A 40 -5.87 11.92 0.80
CA PHE A 40 -6.08 11.06 1.96
C PHE A 40 -5.60 11.73 3.26
N PHE A 41 -4.35 12.19 3.29
CA PHE A 41 -3.75 12.83 4.46
C PHE A 41 -4.55 14.07 4.88
N SER A 42 -4.90 14.92 3.92
CA SER A 42 -5.63 16.16 4.19
C SER A 42 -7.00 15.90 4.77
N ASN A 43 -7.72 14.90 4.25
CA ASN A 43 -9.01 14.48 4.78
C ASN A 43 -8.88 13.87 6.20
N GLU A 44 -7.96 12.92 6.37
CA GLU A 44 -7.77 12.19 7.63
C GLU A 44 -7.36 13.12 8.78
N THR A 45 -6.50 14.11 8.49
CA THR A 45 -6.02 15.08 9.47
C THR A 45 -6.84 16.37 9.50
N LYS A 46 -7.97 16.42 8.76
CA LYS A 46 -8.89 17.56 8.69
C LYS A 46 -8.18 18.88 8.39
N GLN A 47 -7.26 18.85 7.43
CA GLN A 47 -6.55 20.05 7.02
C GLN A 47 -7.53 21.08 6.46
N PRO A 48 -7.38 22.37 6.78
CA PRO A 48 -8.23 23.42 6.24
C PRO A 48 -8.03 23.63 4.73
N LYS A 49 -6.90 23.18 4.19
CA LYS A 49 -6.55 23.19 2.77
C LYS A 49 -5.89 21.87 2.41
N THR A 50 -6.14 21.37 1.21
CA THR A 50 -5.45 20.19 0.72
C THR A 50 -3.96 20.47 0.60
N LEU A 51 -3.14 19.71 1.31
CA LEU A 51 -1.70 19.81 1.29
C LEU A 51 -1.08 18.45 0.99
N ASP A 52 0.04 18.43 0.27
CA ASP A 52 0.84 17.22 0.11
C ASP A 52 1.98 17.20 1.14
N PRO A 53 2.03 16.23 2.07
CA PRO A 53 3.08 16.21 3.08
C PRO A 53 4.41 15.61 2.58
N GLN A 54 4.47 15.03 1.38
CA GLN A 54 5.56 14.15 0.92
C GLN A 54 6.53 14.82 -0.07
N VAL A 55 6.10 15.89 -0.74
CA VAL A 55 6.92 16.67 -1.66
C VAL A 55 6.87 18.15 -1.30
N PHE A 56 7.77 18.93 -1.88
CA PHE A 56 7.94 20.33 -1.52
C PHE A 56 7.97 21.22 -2.76
N VAL A 57 7.55 22.47 -2.60
CA VAL A 57 7.70 23.55 -3.60
C VAL A 57 8.62 24.64 -3.05
N LYS A 58 9.20 25.44 -3.94
CA LYS A 58 10.06 26.56 -3.53
C LYS A 58 9.24 27.66 -2.89
N ASP A 59 9.72 28.15 -1.76
CA ASP A 59 9.23 29.34 -1.09
C ASP A 59 10.42 29.98 -0.37
N PRO A 60 11.04 31.04 -0.94
CA PRO A 60 12.22 31.68 -0.36
C PRO A 60 12.02 32.21 1.06
N ALA A 61 10.77 32.45 1.48
CA ALA A 61 10.44 32.93 2.81
C ALA A 61 10.20 31.79 3.82
N ALA A 62 10.11 30.54 3.36
CA ALA A 62 9.89 29.40 4.24
C ALA A 62 11.14 29.11 5.10
N PRO A 63 11.03 29.11 6.44
CA PRO A 63 12.12 28.71 7.31
C PRO A 63 12.34 27.19 7.25
N GLU A 64 13.49 26.75 7.77
CA GLU A 64 13.67 25.34 8.13
C GLU A 64 12.64 24.97 9.21
N ALA A 65 11.95 23.83 9.03
CA ALA A 65 10.95 23.39 9.98
C ALA A 65 10.74 21.87 9.94
N THR A 66 9.98 21.37 10.89
CA THR A 66 9.40 20.02 10.84
C THR A 66 7.96 20.13 10.37
N GLY A 67 7.70 19.62 9.17
CA GLY A 67 6.39 19.59 8.56
C GLY A 67 5.52 18.43 9.04
N PRO A 68 4.39 18.20 8.35
CA PRO A 68 3.51 17.07 8.60
C PRO A 68 4.25 15.72 8.58
N GLN A 69 3.72 14.74 9.31
CA GLN A 69 4.30 13.40 9.44
C GLN A 69 5.74 13.39 9.99
N GLY A 70 6.17 14.49 10.64
CA GLY A 70 7.49 14.60 11.25
C GLY A 70 8.63 14.82 10.24
N ILE A 71 8.33 15.19 9.00
CA ILE A 71 9.34 15.39 7.95
C ILE A 71 10.05 16.72 8.16
N LYS A 72 11.34 16.67 8.48
CA LYS A 72 12.20 17.87 8.54
C LYS A 72 12.53 18.34 7.13
N HIS A 73 12.41 19.64 6.88
CA HIS A 73 12.76 20.23 5.60
C HIS A 73 13.62 21.48 5.79
N VAL A 74 14.51 21.72 4.82
CA VAL A 74 15.40 22.89 4.79
C VAL A 74 14.62 24.18 4.54
N ALA A 75 15.25 25.31 4.86
CA ALA A 75 14.73 26.62 4.47
C ALA A 75 14.63 26.77 2.95
N GLY A 76 13.69 27.59 2.48
CA GLY A 76 13.47 27.85 1.06
C GLY A 76 12.53 26.86 0.36
N VAL A 77 12.02 25.85 1.08
CA VAL A 77 11.01 24.92 0.59
C VAL A 77 9.90 24.69 1.62
N ARG A 78 8.69 24.37 1.15
CA ARG A 78 7.55 24.01 2.01
C ARG A 78 6.65 22.97 1.32
N PRO A 79 5.83 22.23 2.08
CA PRO A 79 4.75 21.43 1.51
C PRO A 79 3.85 22.28 0.58
N PRO A 80 3.44 21.77 -0.59
CA PRO A 80 2.51 22.48 -1.46
C PRO A 80 1.09 22.44 -0.91
N PHE A 81 0.37 23.54 -1.11
CA PHE A 81 -1.08 23.60 -1.01
C PHE A 81 -1.66 23.37 -2.40
N ILE A 82 -2.32 22.23 -2.59
CA ILE A 82 -2.69 21.70 -3.91
C ILE A 82 -3.58 22.66 -4.71
N ASP A 83 -4.47 23.38 -4.02
CA ASP A 83 -5.41 24.31 -4.65
C ASP A 83 -4.83 25.72 -4.85
N GLN A 84 -3.60 26.00 -4.40
CA GLN A 84 -3.01 27.34 -4.41
C GLN A 84 -1.72 27.40 -5.23
N ASP A 85 -0.88 26.38 -5.11
CA ASP A 85 0.36 26.30 -5.85
C ASP A 85 0.08 25.94 -7.31
N GLY A 86 0.83 26.54 -8.23
CA GLY A 86 0.61 26.34 -9.66
C GLY A 86 0.83 24.88 -10.06
N ALA A 87 -0.03 24.34 -10.92
CA ALA A 87 0.05 22.95 -11.40
C ALA A 87 1.42 22.60 -12.02
N ASN A 88 2.07 23.57 -12.67
CA ASN A 88 3.39 23.40 -13.30
C ASN A 88 4.56 23.74 -12.36
N SER A 89 4.32 23.92 -11.06
CA SER A 89 5.38 24.21 -10.09
C SER A 89 6.29 22.98 -9.97
N PRO A 90 7.62 23.13 -10.13
CA PRO A 90 8.55 22.03 -9.90
C PRO A 90 8.45 21.53 -8.46
N VAL A 91 8.55 20.22 -8.27
CA VAL A 91 8.56 19.61 -6.93
C VAL A 91 9.97 19.15 -6.51
N PHE A 92 10.19 19.19 -5.19
CA PHE A 92 11.46 18.99 -4.54
C PHE A 92 11.34 18.01 -3.37
N THR A 93 12.47 17.44 -2.97
CA THR A 93 12.61 16.75 -1.68
C THR A 93 12.63 17.77 -0.53
N ALA A 94 12.52 17.27 0.70
CA ALA A 94 12.65 18.04 1.92
C ALA A 94 14.04 18.70 2.07
N GLU A 95 15.06 18.16 1.40
CA GLU A 95 16.42 18.73 1.32
C GLU A 95 16.53 19.77 0.20
N GLY A 96 15.45 20.08 -0.52
CA GLY A 96 15.43 21.05 -1.61
C GLY A 96 16.04 20.54 -2.91
N LYS A 97 16.24 19.23 -3.07
CA LYS A 97 16.71 18.61 -4.32
C LYS A 97 15.54 18.47 -5.30
N PRO A 98 15.70 18.83 -6.58
CA PRO A 98 14.62 18.71 -7.55
C PRO A 98 14.30 17.24 -7.82
N LEU A 99 13.00 16.91 -7.93
CA LEU A 99 12.53 15.56 -8.30
C LEU A 99 12.42 15.37 -9.82
N GLY A 100 12.53 16.46 -10.59
CA GLY A 100 12.55 16.42 -12.05
C GLY A 100 11.17 16.37 -12.73
N PHE A 101 10.10 16.71 -12.01
CA PHE A 101 8.75 16.86 -12.55
C PHE A 101 7.97 17.93 -11.76
N ASP A 102 6.77 18.27 -12.24
CA ASP A 102 5.90 19.28 -11.64
C ASP A 102 4.80 18.68 -10.74
N LEU A 103 4.10 19.55 -10.02
CA LEU A 103 3.05 19.17 -9.08
C LEU A 103 1.89 18.43 -9.76
N LYS A 104 1.52 18.81 -10.98
CA LYS A 104 0.50 18.10 -11.77
C LYS A 104 0.93 16.67 -12.08
N THR A 105 2.18 16.49 -12.50
CA THR A 105 2.75 15.17 -12.79
C THR A 105 2.85 14.33 -11.52
N TRP A 106 3.21 14.94 -10.38
CA TRP A 106 3.26 14.27 -9.08
C TRP A 106 1.89 13.70 -8.65
N LEU A 107 0.83 14.47 -8.84
CA LEU A 107 -0.55 14.13 -8.44
C LEU A 107 -1.32 13.36 -9.52
N GLY A 108 -0.75 13.25 -10.73
CA GLY A 108 -1.36 12.61 -11.89
C GLY A 108 -1.56 11.09 -11.82
N PRO A 109 -0.73 10.30 -11.09
CA PRO A 109 -0.89 8.86 -11.06
C PRO A 109 -2.24 8.39 -10.56
N LYS A 110 -2.65 7.26 -11.10
CA LYS A 110 -3.86 6.54 -10.71
C LYS A 110 -3.54 5.06 -10.59
N GLY A 111 -4.33 4.33 -9.81
CA GLY A 111 -4.24 2.90 -9.80
C GLY A 111 -5.44 2.23 -9.17
N THR A 112 -5.48 0.92 -9.35
CA THR A 112 -6.43 0.01 -8.71
C THR A 112 -5.66 -1.13 -8.06
N VAL A 113 -6.20 -1.67 -6.98
CA VAL A 113 -5.71 -2.91 -6.37
C VAL A 113 -6.87 -3.87 -6.16
N THR A 114 -6.67 -5.12 -6.57
CA THR A 114 -7.57 -6.22 -6.27
C THR A 114 -6.83 -7.23 -5.41
N ILE A 115 -7.45 -7.62 -4.30
CA ILE A 115 -6.98 -8.68 -3.40
C ILE A 115 -7.99 -9.82 -3.46
N SER A 116 -7.53 -11.01 -3.81
CA SER A 116 -8.37 -12.21 -3.90
C SER A 116 -7.65 -13.44 -3.39
N GLU A 117 -8.40 -14.48 -3.03
CA GLU A 117 -7.79 -15.77 -2.74
C GLU A 117 -7.50 -16.54 -4.04
N GLN A 118 -6.28 -17.07 -4.16
CA GLN A 118 -5.88 -17.98 -5.22
C GLN A 118 -5.05 -19.11 -4.61
N GLY A 119 -5.49 -20.36 -4.79
CA GLY A 119 -4.77 -21.53 -4.26
C GLY A 119 -4.57 -21.51 -2.75
N GLY A 120 -5.53 -20.96 -2.00
CA GLY A 120 -5.46 -20.82 -0.53
C GLY A 120 -4.52 -19.72 -0.03
N LYS A 121 -4.07 -18.83 -0.92
CA LYS A 121 -3.23 -17.68 -0.57
C LYS A 121 -3.92 -16.38 -0.98
N ALA A 122 -3.76 -15.34 -0.16
CA ALA A 122 -4.15 -13.99 -0.55
C ALA A 122 -3.19 -13.48 -1.63
N MET A 123 -3.74 -13.05 -2.77
CA MET A 123 -3.01 -12.51 -3.90
C MET A 123 -3.41 -11.07 -4.13
N LEU A 124 -2.42 -10.19 -4.16
CA LEU A 124 -2.58 -8.81 -4.59
C LEU A 124 -2.27 -8.69 -6.08
N GLN A 125 -3.10 -7.96 -6.80
CA GLN A 125 -2.87 -7.50 -8.17
C GLN A 125 -3.16 -6.01 -8.23
N ALA A 126 -2.14 -5.21 -8.56
CA ALA A 126 -2.29 -3.77 -8.71
C ALA A 126 -1.92 -3.33 -10.13
N SER A 127 -2.64 -2.33 -10.63
CA SER A 127 -2.36 -1.69 -11.91
C SER A 127 -2.26 -0.19 -11.72
N PHE A 128 -1.25 0.43 -12.32
CA PHE A 128 -0.98 1.86 -12.20
C PHE A 128 -0.80 2.49 -13.58
N THR A 129 -1.16 3.77 -13.68
CA THR A 129 -0.95 4.62 -14.85
C THR A 129 -0.50 6.01 -14.43
N GLY A 130 0.23 6.71 -15.30
CA GLY A 130 0.71 8.06 -15.04
C GLY A 130 1.87 8.14 -14.05
N LEU A 131 2.49 7.01 -13.68
CA LEU A 131 3.71 6.98 -12.88
C LEU A 131 4.86 7.66 -13.65
N LYS A 132 5.90 8.10 -12.93
CA LYS A 132 7.12 8.59 -13.55
C LYS A 132 7.76 7.46 -14.38
N PRO A 133 7.95 7.62 -15.70
CA PRO A 133 8.62 6.59 -16.50
C PRO A 133 9.99 6.21 -15.94
N GLY A 134 10.24 4.91 -15.82
CA GLY A 134 11.46 4.37 -15.22
C GLY A 134 11.65 4.70 -13.74
N GLY A 135 10.63 5.20 -13.04
CA GLY A 135 10.69 5.44 -11.59
C GLY A 135 10.70 4.15 -10.79
N SER A 136 11.42 4.13 -9.66
CA SER A 136 11.41 3.04 -8.69
C SER A 136 10.27 3.24 -7.70
N TYR A 137 9.52 2.18 -7.44
CA TYR A 137 8.34 2.18 -6.57
C TYR A 137 8.30 0.96 -5.68
N SER A 138 7.53 1.05 -4.60
CA SER A 138 7.22 -0.09 -3.74
C SER A 138 5.84 0.01 -3.10
N LEU A 139 5.27 -1.16 -2.79
CA LEU A 139 4.03 -1.27 -2.03
C LEU A 139 4.29 -1.64 -0.58
N PHE A 140 3.66 -0.90 0.33
CA PHE A 140 3.68 -1.13 1.76
C PHE A 140 2.27 -1.20 2.31
N GLU A 141 2.08 -1.98 3.37
CA GLU A 141 0.94 -1.84 4.25
C GLU A 141 1.22 -0.72 5.25
N ASN A 142 0.27 0.19 5.38
CA ASN A 142 0.26 1.29 6.33
C ASN A 142 -0.66 0.92 7.50
N HIS A 143 -0.09 0.79 8.70
CA HIS A 143 -0.73 0.27 9.91
C HIS A 143 -1.28 1.42 10.76
N PHE A 144 -2.52 1.85 10.54
CA PHE A 144 -3.14 2.94 11.33
C PHE A 144 -3.62 2.50 12.70
N ASP A 145 -3.76 1.18 12.91
CA ASP A 145 -4.01 0.51 14.17
C ASP A 145 -2.83 0.62 15.16
N GLN A 146 -1.63 0.94 14.67
CA GLN A 146 -0.42 1.10 15.48
C GLN A 146 -0.17 2.57 15.90
N LYS A 147 0.47 2.74 17.07
CA LYS A 147 0.95 4.04 17.58
C LYS A 147 2.42 3.88 18.05
N PRO A 148 3.41 4.48 17.36
CA PRO A 148 3.30 5.25 16.12
C PRO A 148 2.80 4.38 14.95
N VAL A 149 2.30 5.05 13.89
CA VAL A 149 1.86 4.37 12.65
C VAL A 149 3.02 3.53 12.09
N GLY A 150 2.75 2.26 11.83
CA GLY A 150 3.74 1.30 11.37
C GLY A 150 3.65 1.00 9.88
N PHE A 151 4.69 0.35 9.34
CA PHE A 151 4.76 0.01 7.92
C PHE A 151 5.44 -1.35 7.74
N THR A 152 4.86 -2.19 6.89
CA THR A 152 5.46 -3.44 6.45
C THR A 152 5.40 -3.52 4.93
N PRO A 153 6.39 -4.12 4.26
CA PRO A 153 6.27 -4.35 2.82
C PRO A 153 5.04 -5.24 2.55
N MET A 154 4.31 -4.99 1.46
CA MET A 154 3.05 -5.73 1.19
C MET A 154 3.25 -7.24 1.08
N ASP A 155 4.43 -7.70 0.64
CA ASP A 155 4.76 -9.13 0.56
C ASP A 155 5.27 -9.71 1.90
N GLY A 156 5.35 -8.89 2.96
CA GLY A 156 5.85 -9.25 4.29
C GLY A 156 7.36 -9.47 4.39
N THR A 157 8.10 -9.51 3.28
CA THR A 157 9.52 -9.89 3.25
C THR A 157 10.44 -8.84 2.64
N GLY A 158 9.88 -7.87 1.91
CA GLY A 158 10.64 -6.82 1.22
C GLY A 158 11.37 -7.30 -0.03
N GLN A 159 11.05 -8.47 -0.58
CA GLN A 159 11.78 -9.06 -1.71
C GLN A 159 11.12 -8.78 -3.06
N THR A 160 9.80 -8.68 -3.07
CA THR A 160 8.93 -8.57 -4.25
C THR A 160 7.98 -7.39 -4.16
N ASN A 161 8.09 -6.57 -3.12
CA ASN A 161 7.24 -5.40 -2.92
C ASN A 161 7.62 -4.21 -3.82
N SER A 162 8.75 -4.27 -4.51
CA SER A 162 9.30 -3.17 -5.31
C SER A 162 9.25 -3.46 -6.82
N PHE A 163 9.08 -2.41 -7.62
CA PHE A 163 8.99 -2.49 -9.08
C PHE A 163 9.43 -1.19 -9.75
N VAL A 164 9.74 -1.26 -11.05
CA VAL A 164 10.06 -0.09 -11.87
C VAL A 164 8.91 0.16 -12.84
N ALA A 165 8.47 1.42 -12.94
CA ALA A 165 7.46 1.81 -13.91
C ALA A 165 7.98 1.69 -15.35
N GLN A 166 7.13 1.26 -16.27
CA GLN A 166 7.44 1.15 -17.68
C GLN A 166 7.69 2.53 -18.31
N SER A 167 8.24 2.54 -19.53
CA SER A 167 8.54 3.79 -20.26
C SER A 167 7.31 4.63 -20.60
N ASP A 168 6.12 4.01 -20.60
CA ASP A 168 4.83 4.69 -20.80
C ASP A 168 4.18 5.16 -19.49
N GLY A 169 4.86 5.00 -18.35
CA GLY A 169 4.35 5.38 -17.03
C GLY A 169 3.32 4.39 -16.45
N THR A 170 3.23 3.17 -17.00
CA THR A 170 2.38 2.11 -16.46
C THR A 170 3.15 1.14 -15.58
N ALA A 171 2.43 0.42 -14.72
CA ALA A 171 2.96 -0.76 -14.02
C ALA A 171 1.83 -1.73 -13.69
N LYS A 172 2.14 -3.03 -13.74
CA LYS A 172 1.30 -4.10 -13.21
C LYS A 172 2.12 -4.93 -12.24
N VAL A 173 1.59 -5.13 -11.04
CA VAL A 173 2.29 -5.79 -9.94
C VAL A 173 1.39 -6.90 -9.43
N SER A 174 1.97 -8.07 -9.17
CA SER A 174 1.29 -9.13 -8.45
C SER A 174 2.22 -9.75 -7.40
N MET A 175 1.68 -9.99 -6.22
CA MET A 175 2.42 -10.60 -5.12
C MET A 175 1.48 -11.41 -4.21
N VAL A 176 2.05 -12.39 -3.53
CA VAL A 176 1.39 -13.10 -2.43
C VAL A 176 1.43 -12.20 -1.20
N LEU A 177 0.31 -12.08 -0.50
CA LEU A 177 0.24 -11.38 0.77
C LEU A 177 0.37 -12.36 1.95
N PRO A 178 1.00 -11.95 3.06
CA PRO A 178 1.00 -12.74 4.29
C PRO A 178 -0.40 -12.82 4.92
N HIS A 179 -1.23 -11.80 4.71
CA HIS A 179 -2.63 -11.72 5.12
C HIS A 179 -3.37 -10.66 4.29
N VAL A 180 -4.71 -10.63 4.35
CA VAL A 180 -5.52 -9.59 3.71
C VAL A 180 -5.61 -8.38 4.66
N PRO A 181 -5.24 -7.16 4.25
CA PRO A 181 -5.39 -5.96 5.06
C PRO A 181 -6.85 -5.72 5.47
N THR A 182 -7.07 -5.30 6.72
CA THR A 182 -8.39 -4.89 7.21
C THR A 182 -8.64 -3.39 6.92
N HIS A 183 -9.85 -2.91 7.20
CA HIS A 183 -10.19 -1.49 7.16
C HIS A 183 -9.32 -0.61 8.08
N ASP A 184 -8.59 -1.20 9.04
CA ASP A 184 -7.64 -0.48 9.88
C ASP A 184 -6.36 -0.09 9.13
N ASN A 185 -6.06 -0.75 8.01
CA ASN A 185 -4.79 -0.61 7.30
C ASN A 185 -5.00 -0.22 5.83
N ALA A 186 -3.94 0.26 5.18
CA ALA A 186 -4.02 0.69 3.78
C ALA A 186 -2.86 0.18 2.93
N VAL A 187 -3.12 -0.08 1.65
CA VAL A 187 -2.09 -0.29 0.64
C VAL A 187 -1.51 1.07 0.24
N LEU A 188 -0.21 1.24 0.40
CA LEU A 188 0.52 2.48 0.17
C LEU A 188 1.53 2.29 -0.97
N LEU A 189 1.44 3.12 -2.00
CA LEU A 189 2.46 3.23 -3.04
C LEU A 189 3.47 4.31 -2.64
N VAL A 190 4.75 3.93 -2.62
CA VAL A 190 5.88 4.81 -2.33
C VAL A 190 6.72 4.96 -3.59
N TYR A 191 7.03 6.20 -3.97
CA TYR A 191 8.01 6.54 -5.01
C TYR A 191 9.39 6.74 -4.37
N HIS A 192 10.42 6.12 -4.95
CA HIS A 192 11.81 6.24 -4.52
C HIS A 192 12.59 7.14 -5.48
N SER A 193 12.89 8.36 -5.03
CA SER A 193 13.54 9.38 -5.85
C SER A 193 15.04 9.16 -6.03
N ASP A 194 15.66 8.31 -5.20
CA ASP A 194 17.03 7.85 -5.33
C ASP A 194 17.18 6.66 -6.29
N GLY A 195 16.07 6.11 -6.79
CA GLY A 195 16.05 4.98 -7.71
C GLY A 195 16.35 3.62 -7.05
N GLN A 196 16.39 3.53 -5.72
CA GLN A 196 16.72 2.30 -5.00
C GLN A 196 15.47 1.55 -4.55
N THR A 197 15.67 0.29 -4.15
CA THR A 197 14.69 -0.51 -3.42
C THR A 197 15.14 -0.60 -1.97
N HIS A 198 14.24 -0.30 -1.02
CA HIS A 198 14.57 -0.28 0.41
C HIS A 198 14.15 -1.55 1.16
N GLY A 199 13.59 -2.54 0.44
CA GLY A 199 13.24 -3.85 0.97
C GLY A 199 12.22 -3.79 2.11
N LEU A 200 12.68 -4.10 3.33
CA LEU A 200 11.87 -4.07 4.55
C LEU A 200 11.51 -2.64 4.99
N GLU A 201 12.33 -1.66 4.62
CA GLU A 201 12.10 -0.26 4.96
C GLU A 201 11.54 0.49 3.76
N ARG A 202 10.88 1.63 4.02
CA ARG A 202 10.36 2.50 2.96
C ARG A 202 11.38 3.50 2.44
N GLY A 203 12.49 3.69 3.15
CA GLY A 203 13.39 4.82 2.96
C GLY A 203 13.05 6.01 3.88
N ARG A 204 13.80 7.10 3.72
CA ARG A 204 13.67 8.36 4.46
C ARG A 204 12.57 9.22 3.83
N ILE A 205 11.44 9.26 4.52
CA ILE A 205 10.25 9.99 4.08
C ILE A 205 10.54 11.47 3.79
N GLY A 206 10.06 11.94 2.63
CA GLY A 206 10.29 13.29 2.13
C GLY A 206 11.67 13.54 1.53
N VAL A 207 12.63 12.61 1.68
CA VAL A 207 14.01 12.77 1.18
C VAL A 207 14.27 11.89 -0.03
N ASP A 208 14.23 10.57 0.16
CA ASP A 208 14.38 9.58 -0.91
C ASP A 208 13.08 8.77 -1.13
N ALA A 209 12.20 8.72 -0.14
CA ALA A 209 10.91 8.05 -0.21
C ALA A 209 9.73 9.02 -0.13
N HIS A 210 8.76 8.88 -1.03
CA HIS A 210 7.59 9.77 -1.12
C HIS A 210 6.31 8.96 -1.26
N HIS A 211 5.40 9.03 -0.29
CA HIS A 211 4.10 8.36 -0.42
C HIS A 211 3.27 9.06 -1.49
N GLN A 212 2.88 8.34 -2.54
CA GLN A 212 2.21 8.95 -3.66
C GLN A 212 0.73 8.61 -3.70
N LEU A 213 0.40 7.32 -3.59
CA LEU A 213 -0.97 6.82 -3.64
C LEU A 213 -1.28 5.96 -2.41
N ILE A 214 -2.53 5.95 -2.00
CA ILE A 214 -3.02 5.11 -0.91
C ILE A 214 -4.43 4.57 -1.20
N ALA A 215 -4.67 3.32 -0.84
CA ALA A 215 -5.97 2.66 -0.94
C ALA A 215 -6.29 1.98 0.39
N ARG A 216 -7.38 2.37 1.04
CA ARG A 216 -7.82 1.85 2.34
C ARG A 216 -9.19 1.18 2.17
N PRO A 217 -9.40 -0.06 2.63
CA PRO A 217 -10.74 -0.65 2.70
C PRO A 217 -11.63 0.21 3.60
N GLN A 218 -12.90 0.34 3.23
CA GLN A 218 -13.92 1.01 4.05
C GLN A 218 -14.53 0.05 5.08
#